data_AF-A0A962ZRE3-F1
#
_entry.id   AF-A0A962ZRE3-F1
#
_cell.length_a   1.000
_cell.length_b   1.000
_cell.length_c   1.000
_cell.angle_alpha   90.00
_cell.angle_beta   90.00
_cell.angle_gamma   90.00
#
_symmetry.space_group_name_H-M   'P 1'
#
loop_
_entity.id
_entity.type
_entity.pdbx_description
1 polymer ?
#
loop_
_entity_poly.entity_id
_entity_poly.type
_entity_poly.pdbx_seq_one_letter_code
_entity_poly.pdbx_strand_id
1 'polypeptide(L)' 'MTIISRHALLPYLPQQLFELVNDVEAYPLYMDGCVGAAVLRRGEDTLEARLDLA' A
#
# COMPACT_ATOMS: atom_id res chain seq x y z
N MET A 1 18.00 4.50 -17.49
CA MET A 1 16.77 4.46 -16.66
C MET A 1 16.52 3.00 -16.31
N THR A 2 16.73 2.62 -15.04
CA THR A 2 16.59 1.24 -14.58
C THR A 2 15.13 0.99 -14.18
N ILE A 3 14.49 -0.01 -14.80
CA ILE A 3 13.13 -0.46 -14.46
C ILE A 3 13.28 -1.75 -13.68
N ILE A 4 12.75 -1.79 -12.45
CA ILE A 4 12.76 -2.98 -11.60
C ILE A 4 11.35 -3.54 -11.56
N SER A 5 11.18 -4.78 -12.04
CA SER A 5 9.92 -5.53 -11.96
C SER A 5 10.12 -6.71 -11.03
N ARG A 6 9.31 -6.78 -9.97
CA ARG A 6 9.29 -7.92 -9.03
C ARG A 6 7.89 -8.53 -9.00
N HIS A 7 7.84 -9.85 -9.03
CA HIS A 7 6.60 -10.62 -8.95
C HIS A 7 6.79 -11.73 -7.93
N ALA A 8 5.73 -12.09 -7.23
CA ALA A 8 5.70 -13.21 -6.31
C ALA A 8 4.37 -13.96 -6.45
N LEU A 9 4.42 -15.29 -6.33
CA LEU A 9 3.22 -16.10 -6.17
C LEU A 9 2.89 -16.14 -4.68
N LEU A 10 1.67 -15.75 -4.35
CA LEU A 10 1.20 -15.68 -2.98
C LEU A 10 -0.01 -16.62 -2.80
N PRO A 11 -0.11 -17.34 -1.67
CA PRO A 11 -1.24 -18.21 -1.37
C PRO A 11 -2.45 -17.40 -0.87
N TYR A 12 -2.74 -16.25 -1.49
CA TYR A 12 -3.82 -15.35 -1.13
C TYR A 12 -4.69 -15.04 -2.34
N LEU A 13 -5.98 -14.79 -2.10
CA LEU A 13 -6.89 -14.38 -3.15
C LEU A 13 -6.57 -12.93 -3.59
N PRO A 14 -6.79 -12.59 -4.87
CA PRO A 14 -6.55 -11.24 -5.37
C PRO A 14 -7.26 -10.14 -4.55
N GLN A 15 -8.50 -10.39 -4.13
CA GLN A 15 -9.25 -9.46 -3.27
C GLN A 15 -8.54 -9.21 -1.94
N GLN A 16 -7.99 -10.24 -1.28
CA GLN A 16 -7.32 -10.07 0.00
C GLN A 16 -6.08 -9.18 -0.12
N LEU A 17 -5.33 -9.34 -1.21
CA LEU A 17 -4.17 -8.50 -1.50
C LEU A 17 -4.59 -7.08 -1.84
N PHE A 18 -5.69 -6.90 -2.57
CA PHE A 18 -6.24 -5.59 -2.87
C PHE A 18 -6.69 -4.86 -1.59
N GLU A 19 -7.43 -5.53 -0.70
CA GLU A 19 -7.83 -4.95 0.59
C GLU A 19 -6.61 -4.57 1.44
N LEU A 20 -5.61 -5.46 1.51
CA LEU A 20 -4.37 -5.19 2.24
C LEU A 20 -3.63 -3.95 1.72
N VAL A 21 -3.57 -3.77 0.40
CA VAL A 21 -2.93 -2.59 -0.22
C VAL A 21 -3.79 -1.34 -0.06
N ASN A 22 -5.12 -1.47 -0.04
CA ASN A 22 -6.02 -0.33 0.18
C ASN A 22 -6.04 0.16 1.62
N ASP A 23 -5.66 -0.68 2.58
CA ASP A 23 -5.55 -0.31 3.99
C ASP A 23 -4.28 0.50 4.30
N VAL A 24 -4.13 1.64 3.59
CA VAL A 24 -2.91 2.46 3.62
C VAL A 24 -2.58 2.96 5.02
N GLU A 25 -3.59 3.21 5.85
CA GLU A 25 -3.42 3.70 7.23
C GLU A 25 -2.69 2.69 8.12
N ALA A 26 -2.71 1.40 7.78
CA ALA A 26 -2.02 0.36 8.52
C ALA A 26 -0.56 0.16 8.09
N TYR A 27 -0.09 0.85 7.03
CA TYR A 27 1.28 0.70 6.52
C TYR A 27 2.37 0.91 7.59
N PRO A 28 2.25 1.85 8.55
CA PRO A 28 3.23 2.01 9.62
C PRO A 28 3.38 0.78 10.54
N LEU A 29 2.41 -0.14 10.54
CA LEU A 29 2.45 -1.35 11.37
C LEU A 29 3.25 -2.50 10.72
N TYR A 30 3.39 -2.52 9.40
CA TYR A 30 3.97 -3.66 8.67
C TYR A 30 4.96 -3.30 7.56
N MET A 31 4.97 -2.06 7.10
CA MET A 31 5.92 -1.57 6.10
C MET A 31 7.12 -0.96 6.81
N ASP A 32 8.26 -1.66 6.72
CA ASP A 32 9.53 -1.17 7.23
C ASP A 32 9.90 0.19 6.61
N GLY A 33 10.32 1.13 7.45
CA GLY A 33 10.61 2.51 7.05
C GLY A 33 9.39 3.44 6.95
N CYS A 34 8.16 2.93 7.07
CA CYS A 34 6.96 3.78 7.14
C CYS A 34 6.71 4.23 8.59
N VAL A 35 6.82 5.52 8.85
CA VAL A 35 6.60 6.12 10.19
C VAL A 35 5.23 6.78 10.33
N GLY A 36 4.52 6.97 9.22
CA GLY A 36 3.17 7.52 9.22
C GLY A 36 2.48 7.28 7.89
N ALA A 37 1.16 7.15 7.94
CA ALA A 37 0.32 7.09 6.76
C ALA A 37 -1.02 7.79 7.05
N ALA A 38 -1.50 8.56 6.09
CA ALA A 38 -2.77 9.27 6.21
C ALA A 38 -3.48 9.32 4.86
N VAL A 39 -4.76 8.95 4.84
CA VAL A 39 -5.58 9.07 3.64
C VAL A 39 -6.02 10.53 3.47
N LEU A 40 -5.69 11.12 2.33
CA LEU A 40 -6.02 12.50 1.99
C LEU A 40 -7.40 12.58 1.32
N ARG A 41 -7.70 11.64 0.41
CA ARG A 41 -8.98 11.57 -0.30
C ARG A 41 -9.34 10.12 -0.64
N ARG A 42 -10.63 9.79 -0.54
CA ARG A 42 -11.24 8.56 -1.06
C ARG A 42 -12.30 8.94 -2.10
N GLY A 43 -12.09 8.53 -3.34
CA GLY A 43 -13.07 8.59 -4.44
C GLY A 43 -13.68 7.22 -4.71
N GLU A 44 -14.53 7.13 -5.73
CA GLU A 44 -15.15 5.86 -6.14
C GLU A 44 -14.13 4.82 -6.65
N ASP A 45 -13.11 5.27 -7.37
CA ASP A 45 -12.12 4.39 -8.02
C ASP A 45 -10.67 4.78 -7.65
N THR A 46 -10.49 5.81 -6.83
CA THR A 46 -9.17 6.36 -6.50
C THR A 46 -9.02 6.61 -5.01
N LEU A 47 -7.83 6.33 -4.49
CA LEU A 47 -7.44 6.63 -3.12
C LEU A 47 -6.14 7.42 -3.16
N GLU A 48 -6.18 8.64 -2.64
CA GLU A 48 -4.99 9.48 -2.46
C GLU A 48 -4.58 9.44 -1.00
N ALA A 49 -3.35 9.00 -0.73
CA ALA A 49 -2.78 8.93 0.61
C ALA A 49 -1.36 9.48 0.65
N ARG A 50 -0.98 9.99 1.82
CA ARG A 50 0.38 10.42 2.15
C ARG A 50 1.04 9.32 2.98
N LEU A 51 2.27 8.99 2.65
CA LEU A 51 3.14 8.16 3.46
C LEU A 51 4.33 9.00 3.92
N ASP A 52 4.64 8.91 5.21
CA ASP A 52 5.82 9.49 5.83
C ASP A 52 6.83 8.35 6.05
N LEU A 53 8.03 8.49 5.49
CA LEU A 53 9.11 7.51 5.56
C LEU A 53 10.31 8.10 6.34
N ALA A 54 11.01 7.26 7.12
CA ALA A 54 12.21 7.66 7.89
C ALA A 54 13.53 7.51 7.13
#